data_AF-A0A7W4GPZ3-F1
#
_entry.id   AF-A0A7W4GPZ3-F1
#
_cell.length_a   1.000
_cell.length_b   1.000
_cell.length_c   1.000
_cell.angle_alpha   90.00
_cell.angle_beta   90.00
_cell.angle_gamma   90.00
#
_symmetry.space_group_name_H-M   'P 1'
#
loop_
_entity.id
_entity.type
_entity.pdbx_description
1 polymer ?
#
loop_
_entity_poly.entity_id
_entity_poly.type
_entity_poly.pdbx_seq_one_letter_code
_entity_poly.pdbx_strand_id
1 'polypeptide(L)'
;MIRALALAFMAALPASAQQYDPALIPACLGAAPDQTTRRACIGVAFQACMNAAGGETTAGMHGCLSPETAQWDEMLNAAYAELRQSPEARAVALRDAQRAWIAFVDAACTYEASAYEGGSLAGVVGGTCRMQRTAERALELRDYVEEGGR
;
A
#
# COMPACT_ATOMS: atom_id res chain seq x y z
N MET A 1 7.34 40.79 28.44
CA MET A 1 8.05 39.75 27.66
C MET A 1 7.55 38.40 28.12
N ILE A 2 6.62 37.78 27.39
CA ILE A 2 6.10 36.44 27.73
C ILE A 2 6.75 35.46 26.75
N ARG A 3 7.67 34.63 27.23
CA ARG A 3 8.23 33.50 26.47
C ARG A 3 7.22 32.35 26.57
N ALA A 4 6.52 32.07 25.47
CA ALA A 4 5.71 30.86 25.36
C ALA A 4 6.66 29.66 25.25
N LEU A 5 6.64 28.76 26.24
CA LEU A 5 7.29 27.45 26.12
C LEU A 5 6.44 26.58 25.17
N ALA A 6 6.97 26.40 23.96
CA ALA A 6 6.69 25.31 23.03
C ALA A 6 6.81 23.91 23.67
N LEU A 7 5.81 23.33 24.34
CA LEU A 7 5.82 21.89 24.64
C LEU A 7 5.61 21.12 23.34
N ALA A 8 6.69 20.56 22.78
CA ALA A 8 6.62 19.64 21.66
C ALA A 8 6.13 18.27 22.16
N PHE A 9 4.93 17.87 21.72
CA PHE A 9 4.36 16.55 21.99
C PHE A 9 5.03 15.54 21.05
N MET A 10 6.03 14.78 21.52
CA MET A 10 6.53 13.62 20.77
C MET A 10 5.50 12.51 20.85
N ALA A 11 4.70 12.33 19.81
CA ALA A 11 3.87 11.13 19.68
C ALA A 11 4.80 9.92 19.49
N ALA A 12 4.83 9.01 20.47
CA ALA A 12 5.52 7.74 20.35
C ALA A 12 4.78 6.90 19.30
N LEU A 13 5.40 6.70 18.14
CA LEU A 13 4.94 5.72 17.17
C LEU A 13 5.06 4.31 17.78
N PRO A 14 4.18 3.37 17.40
CA PRO A 14 4.37 1.97 17.78
C PRO A 14 5.76 1.51 17.30
N ALA A 15 6.50 0.81 18.17
CA ALA A 15 7.89 0.40 17.92
C ALA A 15 8.06 -0.40 16.60
N SER A 16 7.01 -1.12 16.17
CA SER A 16 6.99 -1.86 14.91
C SER A 16 7.04 -0.96 13.66
N ALA A 17 6.45 0.24 13.70
CA ALA A 17 6.54 1.18 12.58
C ALA A 17 7.97 1.73 12.40
N GLN A 18 8.82 1.64 13.42
CA GLN A 18 10.23 2.05 13.36
C GLN A 18 11.12 1.00 12.67
N GLN A 19 10.61 -0.22 12.45
CA GLN A 19 11.35 -1.33 11.84
C GLN A 19 11.02 -1.55 10.35
N TYR A 20 10.10 -0.76 9.79
CA TYR A 20 9.79 -0.77 8.37
C TYR A 20 10.96 -0.18 7.55
N ASP A 21 11.40 -0.90 6.51
CA ASP A 21 12.42 -0.43 5.56
C ASP A 21 11.79 -0.11 4.19
N PRO A 22 11.67 1.18 3.81
CA PRO A 22 11.10 1.59 2.53
C PRO A 22 11.97 1.22 1.32
N ALA A 23 13.22 0.80 1.50
CA ALA A 23 14.12 0.45 0.40
C ALA A 23 13.84 -0.95 -0.18
N LEU A 24 13.13 -1.82 0.56
CA LEU A 24 12.93 -3.22 0.18
C LEU A 24 12.08 -3.38 -1.10
N ILE A 25 11.01 -2.60 -1.25
CA ILE A 25 10.15 -2.67 -2.44
C ILE A 25 10.90 -2.18 -3.69
N PRO A 26 11.52 -0.98 -3.72
CA PRO A 26 12.31 -0.54 -4.86
C PRO A 26 13.46 -1.49 -5.22
N ALA A 27 14.16 -2.04 -4.21
CA ALA A 27 15.23 -3.00 -4.45
C ALA A 27 14.70 -4.29 -5.09
N CYS A 28 13.57 -4.82 -4.61
CA CYS A 28 12.93 -5.99 -5.21
C CYS A 28 12.50 -5.72 -6.65
N LEU A 29 11.84 -4.58 -6.90
CA LEU A 29 11.37 -4.21 -8.24
C LEU A 29 12.53 -4.00 -9.22
N GLY A 30 13.66 -3.46 -8.75
CA GLY A 30 14.89 -3.32 -9.56
C GLY A 30 15.53 -4.65 -9.95
N ALA A 31 15.25 -5.73 -9.21
CA ALA A 31 15.73 -7.08 -9.51
C ALA A 31 14.71 -7.93 -10.30
N ALA A 32 13.48 -7.46 -10.47
CA ALA A 32 12.40 -8.18 -11.14
C ALA A 32 12.31 -7.79 -12.63
N PRO A 33 12.70 -8.67 -13.57
CA PRO A 33 12.83 -8.30 -14.99
C PRO A 33 11.48 -8.21 -15.74
N ASP A 34 10.39 -8.71 -15.17
CA ASP A 34 9.10 -8.80 -15.85
C ASP A 34 7.91 -8.61 -14.89
N GLN A 35 6.72 -8.43 -15.47
CA GLN A 35 5.47 -8.22 -14.72
C GLN A 35 5.12 -9.35 -13.76
N THR A 36 5.41 -10.60 -14.13
CA THR A 36 5.12 -11.75 -13.29
C THR A 36 6.05 -11.78 -12.09
N THR A 37 7.33 -11.48 -12.29
CA THR A 37 8.31 -11.42 -11.20
C THR A 37 8.12 -10.20 -10.30
N ARG A 38 7.65 -9.05 -10.83
CA ARG A 38 7.33 -7.87 -10.01
C ARG A 38 6.26 -8.13 -8.95
N ARG A 39 5.29 -9.01 -9.23
CA ARG A 39 4.25 -9.38 -8.24
C ARG A 39 4.82 -10.08 -7.01
N ALA A 40 6.00 -10.68 -7.08
CA ALA A 40 6.66 -11.27 -5.91
C ALA A 40 7.16 -10.21 -4.92
N CYS A 41 7.23 -8.93 -5.32
CA CYS A 41 7.59 -7.83 -4.44
C CYS A 41 6.46 -7.39 -3.51
N ILE A 42 5.24 -7.87 -3.72
CA ILE A 42 4.09 -7.54 -2.87
C ILE A 42 4.29 -8.22 -1.51
N GLY A 43 4.33 -7.42 -0.45
CA GLY A 43 4.49 -7.85 0.94
C GLY A 43 5.93 -7.99 1.40
N VAL A 44 6.95 -7.73 0.59
CA VAL A 44 8.35 -7.97 0.99
C VAL A 44 8.78 -7.11 2.18
N ALA A 45 8.32 -5.86 2.25
CA ALA A 45 8.66 -4.95 3.34
C ALA A 45 7.85 -5.25 4.60
N PHE A 46 6.58 -5.60 4.43
CA PHE A 46 5.65 -6.06 5.46
C PHE A 46 6.16 -7.33 6.13
N GLN A 47 6.59 -8.34 5.35
CA GLN A 47 7.15 -9.58 5.88
C GLN A 47 8.45 -9.33 6.65
N ALA A 48 9.34 -8.50 6.12
CA ALA A 48 10.56 -8.12 6.84
C ALA A 48 10.24 -7.42 8.17
N CYS A 49 9.28 -6.49 8.18
CA CYS A 49 8.81 -5.80 9.37
C CYS A 49 8.15 -6.75 10.37
N MET A 50 7.32 -7.69 9.92
CA MET A 50 6.68 -8.68 10.80
C MET A 50 7.69 -9.62 11.48
N ASN A 51 8.81 -9.90 10.82
CA ASN A 51 9.87 -10.74 11.38
C ASN A 51 10.78 -10.00 12.38
N ALA A 52 10.62 -8.67 12.49
CA ALA A 52 11.32 -7.87 13.48
C ALA A 52 10.60 -7.89 14.84
N ALA A 53 11.31 -7.56 15.91
CA ALA A 53 10.81 -7.69 17.27
C ALA A 53 9.55 -6.84 17.51
N GLY A 54 8.43 -7.48 17.84
CA GLY A 54 7.14 -6.83 18.08
C GLY A 54 6.22 -6.78 16.85
N GLY A 55 6.74 -7.09 15.66
CA GLY A 55 6.00 -7.16 14.40
C GLY A 55 5.02 -8.33 14.32
N GLU A 56 5.25 -9.39 15.10
CA GLU A 56 4.43 -10.60 15.15
C GLU A 56 3.10 -10.42 15.93
N THR A 57 3.01 -9.35 16.74
CA THR A 57 1.79 -9.01 17.47
C THR A 57 0.74 -8.44 16.53
N THR A 58 -0.56 -8.55 16.82
CA THR A 58 -1.61 -7.95 15.96
C THR A 58 -1.40 -6.44 15.77
N ALA A 59 -0.98 -5.72 16.81
CA ALA A 59 -0.64 -4.30 16.72
C ALA A 59 0.62 -4.07 15.86
N GLY A 60 1.61 -4.95 15.98
CA GLY A 60 2.80 -5.01 15.14
C GLY A 60 2.47 -5.14 13.66
N MET A 61 1.66 -6.14 13.31
CA MET A 61 1.18 -6.42 11.96
C MET A 61 0.49 -5.20 11.35
N HIS A 62 -0.40 -4.53 12.09
CA HIS A 62 -1.01 -3.28 11.64
C HIS A 62 0.02 -2.17 11.39
N GLY A 63 1.00 -2.04 12.28
CA GLY A 63 2.12 -1.10 12.13
C GLY A 63 2.98 -1.38 10.89
N CYS A 64 3.11 -2.65 10.47
CA CYS A 64 3.84 -3.05 9.28
C CYS A 64 3.01 -2.91 7.98
N LEU A 65 1.70 -3.16 8.03
CA LEU A 65 0.80 -3.06 6.87
C LEU A 65 0.65 -1.63 6.34
N SER A 66 0.51 -0.67 7.25
CA SER A 66 0.26 0.74 6.91
C SER A 66 1.34 1.34 6.00
N PRO A 67 2.64 1.29 6.35
CA PRO A 67 3.69 1.90 5.53
C PRO A 67 3.89 1.21 4.18
N GLU A 68 3.79 -0.12 4.09
CA GLU A 68 3.84 -0.79 2.77
C GLU A 68 2.65 -0.40 1.90
N THR A 69 1.43 -0.39 2.46
CA THR A 69 0.23 0.04 1.72
C THR A 69 0.38 1.46 1.21
N ALA A 70 0.93 2.37 2.02
CA ALA A 70 1.17 3.76 1.63
C ALA A 70 2.18 3.86 0.48
N GLN A 71 3.27 3.10 0.52
CA GLN A 71 4.27 3.11 -0.54
C GLN A 71 3.69 2.59 -1.88
N TRP A 72 2.86 1.54 -1.85
CA TRP A 72 2.15 1.09 -3.04
C TRP A 72 1.12 2.10 -3.54
N ASP A 73 0.42 2.80 -2.63
CA ASP A 73 -0.55 3.84 -3.00
C ASP A 73 0.13 5.06 -3.65
N GLU A 74 1.32 5.46 -3.18
CA GLU A 74 2.14 6.48 -3.83
C GLU A 74 2.48 6.09 -5.27
N MET A 75 2.91 4.84 -5.49
CA MET A 75 3.24 4.32 -6.83
C MET A 75 2.00 4.27 -7.73
N LEU A 76 0.86 3.83 -7.20
CA LEU A 76 -0.42 3.80 -7.89
C LEU A 76 -0.83 5.20 -8.34
N ASN A 77 -0.80 6.17 -7.43
CA ASN A 77 -1.23 7.54 -7.72
C ASN A 77 -0.29 8.23 -8.71
N ALA A 78 1.02 7.95 -8.65
CA ALA A 78 1.98 8.44 -9.64
C ALA A 78 1.65 7.91 -11.06
N ALA A 79 1.42 6.60 -11.20
CA ALA A 79 1.05 6.01 -12.49
C ALA A 79 -0.32 6.51 -12.98
N TYR A 80 -1.30 6.65 -12.07
CA TYR A 80 -2.61 7.22 -12.40
C TYR A 80 -2.50 8.65 -12.94
N ALA A 81 -1.69 9.50 -12.30
CA ALA A 81 -1.49 10.89 -12.72
C ALA A 81 -0.87 10.97 -14.12
N GLU A 82 0.07 10.08 -14.44
CA GLU A 82 0.69 9.98 -15.76
C GLU A 82 -0.32 9.54 -16.83
N LEU A 83 -1.06 8.44 -16.58
CA LEU A 83 -2.06 7.94 -17.52
C LEU A 83 -3.21 8.93 -17.77
N ARG A 84 -3.52 9.78 -16.80
CA ARG A 84 -4.53 10.84 -16.92
C ARG A 84 -4.19 11.93 -17.94
N GLN A 85 -2.95 11.97 -18.45
CA GLN A 85 -2.53 12.84 -19.55
C GLN A 85 -2.94 12.31 -20.94
N SER A 86 -3.55 11.12 -21.00
CA SER A 86 -4.14 10.55 -22.22
C SER A 86 -5.28 11.43 -22.79
N PRO A 87 -5.69 11.24 -24.06
CA PRO A 87 -6.87 11.89 -24.61
C PRO A 87 -8.10 11.76 -23.71
N GLU A 88 -8.95 12.79 -23.69
CA GLU A 88 -10.02 12.97 -22.71
C GLU A 88 -10.89 11.72 -22.50
N ALA A 89 -11.33 11.08 -23.59
CA ALA A 89 -12.15 9.88 -23.53
C ALA A 89 -11.46 8.74 -22.76
N ARG A 90 -10.16 8.51 -23.00
CA ARG A 90 -9.36 7.49 -22.30
C ARG A 90 -9.12 7.88 -20.85
N ALA A 91 -8.85 9.15 -20.58
CA ALA A 91 -8.66 9.64 -19.22
C ALA A 91 -9.95 9.52 -18.38
N VAL A 92 -11.13 9.79 -18.96
CA VAL A 92 -12.44 9.62 -18.33
C VAL A 92 -12.70 8.13 -18.03
N ALA A 93 -12.47 7.25 -19.00
CA ALA A 93 -12.61 5.80 -18.79
C ALA A 93 -11.70 5.29 -17.66
N LEU A 94 -10.45 5.75 -17.59
CA LEU A 94 -9.53 5.40 -16.50
C LEU A 94 -10.03 5.88 -15.13
N ARG A 95 -10.55 7.11 -15.03
CA ARG A 95 -11.11 7.64 -13.79
C ARG A 95 -12.27 6.78 -13.30
N ASP A 96 -13.17 6.42 -14.20
CA ASP A 96 -14.36 5.66 -13.84
C ASP A 96 -14.00 4.21 -13.46
N ALA A 97 -13.04 3.60 -14.16
CA ALA A 97 -12.45 2.32 -13.78
C ALA A 97 -11.80 2.38 -12.39
N GLN A 98 -11.05 3.43 -12.07
CA GLN A 98 -10.41 3.59 -10.77
C GLN A 98 -11.42 3.75 -9.63
N ARG A 99 -12.51 4.50 -9.85
CA ARG A 99 -13.59 4.64 -8.86
C ARG A 99 -14.32 3.32 -8.61
N ALA A 100 -14.60 2.57 -9.67
CA ALA A 100 -15.20 1.23 -9.55
C ALA A 100 -14.26 0.26 -8.81
N TRP A 101 -12.96 0.31 -9.11
CA TRP A 101 -11.95 -0.48 -8.40
C TRP A 101 -11.89 -0.16 -6.91
N ILE A 102 -11.94 1.12 -6.50
CA ILE A 102 -11.96 1.50 -5.07
C ILE A 102 -13.17 0.86 -4.37
N ALA A 103 -14.37 0.98 -4.95
CA ALA A 103 -15.58 0.38 -4.39
C ALA A 103 -15.47 -1.16 -4.31
N PHE A 104 -14.86 -1.79 -5.32
CA PHE A 104 -14.58 -3.22 -5.30
C PHE A 104 -13.63 -3.62 -4.16
N VAL A 105 -12.51 -2.90 -3.99
CA VAL A 105 -11.54 -3.18 -2.93
C VAL A 105 -12.17 -3.03 -1.55
N ASP A 106 -12.96 -1.98 -1.34
CA ASP A 106 -13.67 -1.77 -0.07
C ASP A 106 -14.63 -2.93 0.24
N ALA A 107 -15.42 -3.37 -0.74
CA ALA A 107 -16.35 -4.49 -0.57
C ALA A 107 -15.61 -5.82 -0.36
N ALA A 108 -14.60 -6.10 -1.18
CA ALA A 108 -13.83 -7.34 -1.13
C ALA A 108 -13.09 -7.49 0.19
N CYS A 109 -12.37 -6.45 0.63
CA CYS A 109 -11.59 -6.53 1.87
C CYS A 109 -12.48 -6.52 3.12
N THR A 110 -13.67 -5.91 3.06
CA THR A 110 -14.68 -6.06 4.13
C THR A 110 -15.17 -7.50 4.23
N TYR A 111 -15.44 -8.15 3.09
CA TYR A 111 -15.86 -9.55 3.06
C TYR A 111 -14.73 -10.50 3.54
N GLU A 112 -13.49 -10.29 3.12
CA GLU A 112 -12.37 -11.11 3.60
C GLU A 112 -12.17 -10.98 5.12
N ALA A 113 -12.31 -9.78 5.66
CA ALA A 113 -12.24 -9.53 7.10
C ALA A 113 -13.40 -10.15 7.89
N SER A 114 -14.58 -10.33 7.29
CA SER A 114 -15.78 -10.80 8.00
C SER A 114 -15.66 -12.23 8.50
N ALA A 115 -14.75 -13.04 7.94
CA ALA A 115 -14.46 -14.38 8.45
C ALA A 115 -13.89 -14.38 9.89
N TYR A 116 -13.42 -13.21 10.36
CA TYR A 116 -12.78 -13.02 11.66
C TYR A 116 -13.51 -11.97 12.52
N GLU A 117 -14.78 -11.68 12.20
CA GLU A 117 -15.58 -10.66 12.88
C GLU A 117 -15.56 -10.82 14.41
N GLY A 118 -15.41 -9.70 15.13
CA GLY A 118 -15.29 -9.66 16.59
C GLY A 118 -13.89 -9.96 17.14
N GLY A 119 -12.95 -10.40 16.30
CA GLY A 119 -11.54 -10.59 16.65
C GLY A 119 -10.63 -9.47 16.12
N SER A 120 -9.49 -9.26 16.77
CA SER A 120 -8.48 -8.30 16.31
C SER A 120 -7.83 -8.70 14.98
N LEU A 121 -7.90 -10.00 14.61
CA LEU A 121 -7.38 -10.52 13.35
C LEU A 121 -8.16 -10.01 12.13
N ALA A 122 -9.44 -9.64 12.26
CA ALA A 122 -10.22 -9.05 11.17
C ALA A 122 -9.54 -7.82 10.56
N GLY A 123 -8.95 -6.97 11.40
CA GLY A 123 -8.21 -5.80 10.95
C GLY A 123 -6.97 -6.15 10.14
N VAL A 124 -6.20 -7.16 10.56
CA VAL A 124 -4.99 -7.60 9.86
C VAL A 124 -5.35 -8.22 8.50
N VAL A 125 -6.41 -9.03 8.46
CA VAL A 125 -6.88 -9.67 7.21
C VAL A 125 -7.37 -8.62 6.21
N GLY A 126 -8.26 -7.72 6.63
CA GLY A 126 -8.74 -6.64 5.77
C GLY A 126 -7.61 -5.69 5.33
N GLY A 127 -6.66 -5.39 6.22
CA GLY A 127 -5.49 -4.58 5.90
C GLY A 127 -4.55 -5.26 4.90
N THR A 128 -4.30 -6.56 5.03
CA THR A 128 -3.49 -7.35 4.09
C THR A 128 -4.15 -7.41 2.71
N CYS A 129 -5.47 -7.64 2.65
CA CYS A 129 -6.24 -7.59 1.40
C CYS A 129 -6.05 -6.24 0.70
N ARG A 130 -6.19 -5.13 1.45
CA ARG A 130 -6.05 -3.79 0.89
C ARG A 130 -4.63 -3.53 0.39
N MET A 131 -3.61 -3.91 1.15
CA MET A 131 -2.20 -3.80 0.75
C MET A 131 -1.94 -4.55 -0.57
N GLN A 132 -2.39 -5.81 -0.67
CA GLN A 132 -2.21 -6.63 -1.87
C GLN A 132 -2.91 -6.02 -3.08
N ARG A 133 -4.18 -5.63 -2.95
CA ARG A 133 -4.97 -5.05 -4.05
C ARG A 133 -4.38 -3.72 -4.52
N THR A 134 -3.93 -2.86 -3.60
CA THR A 134 -3.25 -1.60 -3.94
C THR A 134 -1.97 -1.86 -4.71
N ALA A 135 -1.15 -2.82 -4.27
CA ALA A 135 0.09 -3.17 -4.94
C ALA A 135 -0.14 -3.76 -6.34
N GLU A 136 -1.10 -4.68 -6.48
CA GLU A 136 -1.52 -5.24 -7.77
C GLU A 136 -1.95 -4.13 -8.73
N ARG A 137 -2.77 -3.18 -8.25
CA ARG A 137 -3.23 -2.05 -9.06
C ARG A 137 -2.09 -1.08 -9.41
N ALA A 138 -1.16 -0.84 -8.49
CA ALA A 138 0.02 -0.01 -8.77
C ALA A 138 0.86 -0.59 -9.92
N LEU A 139 1.09 -1.91 -9.91
CA LEU A 139 1.79 -2.62 -10.97
C LEU A 139 1.01 -2.58 -12.29
N GLU A 140 -0.30 -2.85 -12.25
CA GLU A 140 -1.15 -2.80 -13.46
C GLU A 140 -1.14 -1.40 -14.12
N LEU A 141 -1.27 -0.32 -13.33
CA LEU A 141 -1.21 1.03 -13.88
C LEU A 141 0.18 1.38 -14.41
N ARG A 142 1.24 0.87 -13.77
CA ARG A 142 2.61 1.03 -14.28
C ARG A 142 2.79 0.31 -15.62
N ASP A 143 2.17 -0.85 -15.79
CA ASP A 143 2.20 -1.59 -17.05
C ASP A 143 1.53 -0.80 -18.18
N TYR A 144 0.36 -0.19 -17.91
CA TYR A 144 -0.30 0.68 -18.89
C TYR A 144 0.55 1.90 -19.28
N VAL A 145 1.36 2.43 -18.36
CA VAL A 145 2.32 3.51 -18.65
C VAL A 145 3.41 3.00 -19.60
N GLU A 146 4.02 1.85 -19.29
CA GLU A 146 5.11 1.25 -20.08
C GLU A 146 4.63 0.85 -21.50
N GLU A 147 3.40 0.37 -21.63
CA GLU A 147 2.79 0.03 -22.92
C GLU A 147 2.40 1.25 -23.74
N GLY A 148 1.82 2.29 -23.10
CA GLY A 148 1.41 3.52 -23.77
C GLY A 148 2.57 4.44 -24.17
N GLY A 149 3.77 4.20 -23.62
CA GLY A 149 5.00 4.87 -24.02
C GLY A 149 5.74 4.22 -25.20
N ARG A 150 5.26 3.09 -25.72
CA ARG A 150 5.71 2.49 -26.99
C ARG A 150 4.88 3.00 -28.16
#